data_AF-A0A8J3ZSP1-F1
#
_entry.id   AF-A0A8J3ZSP1-F1
#
_cell.length_a   1.000
_cell.length_b   1.000
_cell.length_c   1.000
_cell.angle_alpha   90.00
_cell.angle_beta   90.00
_cell.angle_gamma   90.00
#
_symmetry.space_group_name_H-M   'P 1'
#
loop_
_entity.id
_entity.type
_entity.pdbx_description
1 polymer ?
#
loop_
_entity_poly.entity_id
_entity_poly.type
_entity_poly.pdbx_seq_one_letter_code
_entity_poly.pdbx_strand_id
1 'polypeptide(L)'
;MSAGLAALLDDIAVLARAAAASVDDIGAAAAKAGSKAAGVVIDDAAVTPQYVRGLAAEREIPIVKRIAFGSLRNKFLIILPVILILSQFLDWLLTPLLMIGGAYLCYEGAEKIWERIAHHDAHADAERPDEKTLVSGAIRTDLILSAEIMVISLNEVADESFWSRTAILAVVAVAMTVLVYGAVGLIVKMDDVGLRLAERPGKAVAGFGRGLVKAMPRVLTVLSVVGTAAMLWVGGHILLVGADELGLHALYEVVHHMEEAAHDATGAVGGVVGWLVNTLASAIVGLIVGAVIVAVMSVTFHRAKKHDKAGHAEGSGPAAATPAAATPAAATPAAATPAAATPAATGAAATGPVAGRTDAPGAMGAPGAVEGHAERPETDAREQP
;
A
#
# COMPACT_ATOMS: atom_id res chain seq x y z
N MET A 1 -11.50 39.65 -47.45
CA MET A 1 -11.00 39.59 -46.06
C MET A 1 -11.93 38.80 -45.14
N SER A 2 -13.20 39.18 -44.95
CA SER A 2 -14.13 38.52 -43.99
C SER A 2 -14.37 37.02 -44.23
N ALA A 3 -14.51 36.58 -45.48
CA ALA A 3 -14.81 35.18 -45.80
C ALA A 3 -13.76 34.17 -45.27
N GLY A 4 -12.47 34.54 -45.26
CA GLY A 4 -11.40 33.68 -44.72
C GLY A 4 -11.43 33.57 -43.20
N LEU A 5 -11.88 34.62 -42.50
CA LEU A 5 -12.07 34.58 -41.05
C LEU A 5 -13.27 33.70 -40.66
N ALA A 6 -14.36 33.76 -41.45
CA ALA A 6 -15.53 32.92 -41.25
C ALA A 6 -15.21 31.43 -41.49
N ALA A 7 -14.44 31.10 -42.54
CA ALA A 7 -13.96 29.75 -42.78
C ALA A 7 -13.09 29.22 -41.62
N LEU A 8 -12.13 30.02 -41.13
CA LEU A 8 -11.30 29.66 -39.99
C LEU A 8 -12.13 29.40 -38.71
N LEU A 9 -13.18 30.18 -38.48
CA LEU A 9 -14.08 29.99 -37.34
C LEU A 9 -14.95 28.74 -37.49
N ASP A 10 -15.35 28.38 -38.71
CA ASP A 10 -16.07 27.13 -38.97
C ASP A 10 -15.15 25.91 -38.80
N ASP A 11 -13.92 25.96 -39.31
CA ASP A 11 -12.88 24.93 -39.06
C ASP A 11 -12.63 24.74 -37.56
N ILE A 12 -12.51 25.83 -36.79
CA ILE A 12 -12.41 25.78 -35.32
C ILE A 12 -13.67 25.18 -34.69
N ALA A 13 -14.87 25.51 -35.19
CA ALA A 13 -16.13 24.96 -34.68
C ALA A 13 -16.32 23.47 -35.06
N VAL A 14 -15.74 23.00 -36.16
CA VAL A 14 -15.67 21.59 -36.53
C VAL A 14 -14.67 20.85 -35.67
N LEU A 15 -13.45 21.37 -35.50
CA LEU A 15 -12.43 20.81 -34.62
C LEU A 15 -12.88 20.76 -33.15
N ALA A 16 -13.57 21.80 -32.66
CA ALA A 16 -14.12 21.83 -31.31
C ALA A 16 -15.24 20.80 -31.11
N ARG A 17 -16.11 20.59 -32.13
CA ARG A 17 -17.14 19.55 -32.09
C ARG A 17 -16.55 18.13 -32.19
N ALA A 18 -15.54 17.92 -33.03
CA ALA A 18 -14.82 16.65 -33.12
C ALA A 18 -14.07 16.34 -31.82
N ALA A 19 -13.42 17.33 -31.21
CA ALA A 19 -12.77 17.20 -29.91
C ALA A 19 -13.80 16.88 -28.80
N ALA A 20 -14.94 17.59 -28.77
CA ALA A 20 -16.00 17.32 -27.79
C ALA A 20 -16.57 15.90 -27.92
N ALA A 21 -16.83 15.43 -29.15
CA ALA A 21 -17.25 14.04 -29.40
C ALA A 21 -16.19 13.04 -28.91
N SER A 22 -14.92 13.24 -29.27
CA SER A 22 -13.83 12.33 -28.83
C SER A 22 -13.66 12.28 -27.31
N VAL A 23 -13.96 13.37 -26.58
CA VAL A 23 -13.94 13.40 -25.12
C VAL A 23 -15.13 12.63 -24.52
N ASP A 24 -16.30 12.68 -25.14
CA ASP A 24 -17.47 11.91 -24.73
C ASP A 24 -17.24 10.40 -24.97
N ASP A 25 -16.70 10.03 -26.14
CA ASP A 25 -16.32 8.65 -26.48
C ASP A 25 -15.27 8.09 -25.50
N ILE A 26 -14.20 8.85 -25.22
CA ILE A 26 -13.19 8.50 -24.21
C ILE A 26 -13.83 8.37 -22.81
N GLY A 27 -14.78 9.23 -22.46
CA GLY A 27 -15.50 9.19 -21.19
C GLY A 27 -16.36 7.93 -21.05
N ALA A 28 -17.13 7.59 -22.09
CA ALA A 28 -17.98 6.40 -22.14
C ALA A 28 -17.14 5.12 -22.11
N ALA A 29 -16.07 5.05 -22.90
CA ALA A 29 -15.16 3.90 -22.93
C ALA A 29 -14.39 3.74 -21.60
N ALA A 30 -13.96 4.84 -20.96
CA ALA A 30 -13.35 4.80 -19.64
C ALA A 30 -14.35 4.39 -18.54
N ALA A 31 -15.62 4.78 -18.64
CA ALA A 31 -16.65 4.29 -17.74
C ALA A 31 -16.90 2.78 -17.92
N LYS A 32 -16.92 2.29 -19.18
CA LYS A 32 -17.06 0.87 -19.51
C LYS A 32 -15.88 0.05 -18.97
N ALA A 33 -14.65 0.40 -19.34
CA ALA A 33 -13.42 -0.24 -18.85
C ALA A 33 -13.31 -0.19 -17.32
N GLY A 34 -13.59 0.98 -16.72
CA GLY A 34 -13.64 1.14 -15.28
C GLY A 34 -14.68 0.25 -14.61
N SER A 35 -15.87 0.09 -15.19
CA SER A 35 -16.92 -0.79 -14.63
C SER A 35 -16.54 -2.26 -14.63
N LYS A 36 -15.73 -2.72 -15.59
CA LYS A 36 -15.18 -4.08 -15.63
C LYS A 36 -14.13 -4.29 -14.54
N ALA A 37 -13.20 -3.36 -14.40
CA ALA A 37 -12.16 -3.44 -13.37
C ALA A 37 -12.70 -3.18 -11.94
N ALA A 38 -13.88 -2.57 -11.80
CA ALA A 38 -14.52 -2.33 -10.50
C ALA A 38 -14.84 -3.61 -9.71
N GLY A 39 -14.96 -4.77 -10.37
CA GLY A 39 -15.13 -6.06 -9.66
C GLY A 39 -13.91 -6.43 -8.81
N VAL A 40 -12.70 -6.14 -9.30
CA VAL A 40 -11.42 -6.43 -8.64
C VAL A 40 -10.94 -5.28 -7.74
N VAL A 41 -11.47 -4.06 -7.95
CA VAL A 41 -11.07 -2.87 -7.18
C VAL A 41 -11.41 -2.94 -5.69
N ILE A 42 -12.34 -3.83 -5.30
CA ILE A 42 -12.75 -4.06 -3.91
C ILE A 42 -11.58 -4.63 -3.10
N ASP A 43 -10.75 -5.46 -3.72
CA ASP A 43 -9.58 -6.09 -3.09
C ASP A 43 -8.46 -5.09 -2.80
N ASP A 44 -8.18 -4.18 -3.74
CA ASP A 44 -7.18 -3.10 -3.57
C ASP A 44 -7.54 -2.16 -2.39
N ALA A 45 -8.85 -1.87 -2.24
CA ALA A 45 -9.39 -1.12 -1.11
C ALA A 45 -9.33 -1.87 0.23
N ALA A 46 -9.39 -3.21 0.22
CA ALA A 46 -9.21 -4.03 1.42
C ALA A 46 -7.74 -4.23 1.81
N VAL A 47 -6.84 -4.24 0.82
CA VAL A 47 -5.40 -4.46 1.02
C VAL A 47 -4.70 -3.24 1.63
N THR A 48 -4.95 -2.03 1.14
CA THR A 48 -4.21 -0.84 1.58
C THR A 48 -4.31 -0.50 3.09
N PRO A 49 -5.49 -0.58 3.76
CA PRO A 49 -5.63 -0.26 5.19
C PRO A 49 -4.75 -1.09 6.13
N GLN A 50 -4.27 -2.28 5.70
CA GLN A 50 -3.41 -3.12 6.55
C GLN A 50 -2.03 -2.50 6.80
N TYR A 51 -1.52 -1.66 5.89
CA TYR A 51 -0.17 -1.05 5.98
C TYR A 51 -0.11 0.19 6.89
N VAL A 52 -1.26 0.76 7.28
CA VAL A 52 -1.35 1.89 8.23
C VAL A 52 -1.71 1.46 9.65
N ARG A 53 -2.07 0.18 9.85
CA ARG A 53 -2.53 -0.37 11.12
C ARG A 53 -1.43 -0.30 12.20
N GLY A 54 -1.77 0.27 13.36
CA GLY A 54 -0.87 0.33 14.52
C GLY A 54 0.10 1.52 14.53
N LEU A 55 -0.07 2.45 13.58
CA LEU A 55 0.61 3.74 13.58
C LEU A 55 -0.16 4.74 14.47
N ALA A 56 0.40 5.92 14.69
CA ALA A 56 -0.34 7.02 15.31
C ALA A 56 -1.34 7.59 14.30
N ALA A 57 -2.60 7.82 14.69
CA ALA A 57 -3.69 8.29 13.82
C ALA A 57 -3.29 9.50 12.96
N GLU A 58 -2.56 10.46 13.55
CA GLU A 58 -2.00 11.65 12.89
C GLU A 58 -1.17 11.34 11.62
N ARG A 59 -0.59 10.14 11.53
CA ARG A 59 0.29 9.69 10.43
C ARG A 59 -0.40 8.84 9.39
N GLU A 60 -1.58 8.29 9.67
CA GLU A 60 -2.30 7.38 8.77
C GLU A 60 -2.69 8.09 7.46
N ILE A 61 -3.33 9.27 7.52
CA ILE A 61 -3.70 10.05 6.32
C ILE A 61 -2.46 10.49 5.49
N PRO A 62 -1.37 11.03 6.08
CA PRO A 62 -0.12 11.29 5.36
C PRO A 62 0.51 10.05 4.69
N ILE A 63 0.30 8.84 5.24
CA ILE A 63 0.80 7.60 4.65
C ILE A 63 -0.09 7.15 3.49
N VAL A 64 -1.42 7.11 3.66
CA VAL A 64 -2.36 6.85 2.56
C VAL A 64 -2.10 7.80 1.38
N LYS A 65 -1.85 9.08 1.66
CA LYS A 65 -1.45 10.07 0.64
C LYS A 65 -0.13 9.71 -0.05
N ARG A 66 0.92 9.33 0.70
CA ARG A 66 2.21 8.89 0.13
C ARG A 66 2.05 7.67 -0.79
N ILE A 67 1.26 6.69 -0.35
CA ILE A 67 0.99 5.48 -1.15
C ILE A 67 0.19 5.86 -2.41
N ALA A 68 -0.87 6.66 -2.31
CA ALA A 68 -1.67 7.11 -3.45
C ALA A 68 -0.84 7.86 -4.53
N PHE A 69 0.05 8.77 -4.13
CA PHE A 69 0.96 9.44 -5.08
C PHE A 69 2.03 8.50 -5.65
N GLY A 70 2.47 7.49 -4.87
CA GLY A 70 3.35 6.43 -5.34
C GLY A 70 2.68 5.54 -6.40
N SER A 71 1.47 5.06 -6.10
CA SER A 71 0.58 4.30 -6.98
C SER A 71 0.33 5.04 -8.29
N LEU A 72 -0.13 6.30 -8.23
CA LEU A 72 -0.39 7.11 -9.43
C LEU A 72 0.86 7.27 -10.29
N ARG A 73 2.01 7.53 -9.66
CA ARG A 73 3.29 7.64 -10.38
C ARG A 73 3.69 6.31 -11.02
N ASN A 74 3.50 5.19 -10.34
CA ASN A 74 3.77 3.86 -10.89
C ASN A 74 2.83 3.53 -12.06
N LYS A 75 1.53 3.85 -11.94
CA LYS A 75 0.54 3.72 -13.02
C LYS A 75 0.97 4.47 -14.27
N PHE A 76 1.36 5.74 -14.15
CA PHE A 76 1.73 6.57 -15.30
C PHE A 76 3.14 6.35 -15.85
N LEU A 77 4.14 6.05 -14.99
CA LEU A 77 5.54 5.92 -15.41
C LEU A 77 5.99 4.48 -15.69
N ILE A 78 5.25 3.48 -15.21
CA ILE A 78 5.62 2.07 -15.33
C ILE A 78 4.49 1.28 -16.01
N ILE A 79 3.31 1.17 -15.39
CA ILE A 79 2.26 0.27 -15.87
C ILE A 79 1.76 0.70 -17.25
N LEU A 80 1.23 1.92 -17.38
CA LEU A 80 0.65 2.45 -18.62
C LEU A 80 1.60 2.34 -19.84
N PRO A 81 2.87 2.81 -19.79
CA PRO A 81 3.76 2.67 -20.92
C PRO A 81 4.14 1.21 -21.21
N VAL A 82 4.34 0.38 -20.18
CA VAL A 82 4.66 -1.06 -20.38
C VAL A 82 3.51 -1.79 -21.04
N ILE A 83 2.28 -1.68 -20.52
CA ILE A 83 1.12 -2.37 -21.10
C ILE A 83 0.78 -1.85 -22.51
N LEU A 84 0.96 -0.55 -22.78
CA LEU A 84 0.77 -0.01 -24.12
C LEU A 84 1.79 -0.56 -25.13
N ILE A 85 3.07 -0.68 -24.74
CA ILE A 85 4.10 -1.29 -25.59
C ILE A 85 3.82 -2.78 -25.78
N LEU A 86 3.51 -3.53 -24.71
CA LEU A 86 3.18 -4.95 -24.82
C LEU A 86 1.95 -5.16 -25.71
N SER A 87 0.87 -4.39 -25.54
CA SER A 87 -0.35 -4.43 -26.38
C SER A 87 -0.14 -4.16 -27.89
N GLN A 88 1.06 -3.79 -28.32
CA GLN A 88 1.37 -3.51 -29.73
C GLN A 88 2.38 -4.49 -30.33
N PHE A 89 3.17 -5.20 -29.50
CA PHE A 89 4.29 -6.01 -29.97
C PHE A 89 4.41 -7.39 -29.30
N LEU A 90 3.94 -7.54 -28.06
CA LEU A 90 4.02 -8.76 -27.25
C LEU A 90 2.80 -8.82 -26.29
N ASP A 91 1.60 -8.85 -26.84
CA ASP A 91 0.33 -8.95 -26.11
C ASP A 91 0.28 -10.22 -25.24
N TRP A 92 0.70 -11.35 -25.80
CA TRP A 92 0.84 -12.64 -25.12
C TRP A 92 1.72 -12.61 -23.85
N LEU A 93 2.57 -11.59 -23.68
CA LEU A 93 3.46 -11.46 -22.52
C LEU A 93 2.76 -10.77 -21.32
N LEU A 94 1.60 -10.14 -21.52
CA LEU A 94 0.81 -9.54 -20.44
C LEU A 94 0.42 -10.62 -19.41
N THR A 95 -0.08 -11.75 -19.86
CA THR A 95 -0.59 -12.83 -18.99
C THR A 95 0.52 -13.49 -18.16
N PRO A 96 1.66 -13.96 -18.72
CA PRO A 96 2.78 -14.44 -17.92
C PRO A 96 3.32 -13.41 -16.92
N LEU A 97 3.34 -12.12 -17.29
CA LEU A 97 3.80 -11.06 -16.39
C LEU A 97 2.84 -10.85 -15.22
N LEU A 98 1.52 -10.89 -15.48
CA LEU A 98 0.50 -10.89 -14.42
C LEU A 98 0.60 -12.13 -13.55
N MET A 99 0.76 -13.33 -14.12
CA MET A 99 0.92 -14.58 -13.35
C MET A 99 2.11 -14.55 -12.39
N ILE A 100 3.23 -13.94 -12.79
CA ILE A 100 4.39 -13.72 -11.89
C ILE A 100 4.00 -12.79 -10.73
N GLY A 101 3.23 -11.73 -11.00
CA GLY A 101 2.66 -10.85 -9.98
C GLY A 101 1.69 -11.58 -9.05
N GLY A 102 0.78 -12.38 -9.61
CA GLY A 102 -0.18 -13.20 -8.87
C GLY A 102 0.51 -14.21 -7.96
N ALA A 103 1.56 -14.89 -8.45
CA ALA A 103 2.38 -15.79 -7.63
C ALA A 103 3.08 -15.07 -6.47
N TYR A 104 3.52 -13.81 -6.66
CA TYR A 104 4.05 -12.98 -5.58
C TYR A 104 2.95 -12.58 -4.56
N LEU A 105 1.73 -12.24 -5.00
CA LEU A 105 0.61 -11.97 -4.09
C LEU A 105 0.22 -13.21 -3.29
N CYS A 106 0.20 -14.39 -3.93
CA CYS A 106 0.00 -15.67 -3.28
C CYS A 106 1.06 -15.93 -2.19
N TYR A 107 2.34 -15.68 -2.51
CA TYR A 107 3.44 -15.76 -1.54
C TYR A 107 3.23 -14.79 -0.36
N GLU A 108 3.03 -13.49 -0.61
CA GLU A 108 2.88 -12.48 0.45
C GLU A 108 1.64 -12.73 1.32
N GLY A 109 0.55 -13.22 0.72
CA GLY A 109 -0.66 -13.65 1.43
C GLY A 109 -0.43 -14.88 2.31
N ALA A 110 0.24 -15.91 1.79
CA ALA A 110 0.54 -17.13 2.53
C ALA A 110 1.56 -16.90 3.65
N GLU A 111 2.57 -16.07 3.43
CA GLU A 111 3.56 -15.65 4.44
C GLU A 111 2.86 -14.94 5.62
N LYS A 112 1.96 -13.98 5.35
CA LYS A 112 1.16 -13.30 6.39
C LYS A 112 0.22 -14.23 7.17
N ILE A 113 -0.28 -15.30 6.55
CA ILE A 113 -1.03 -16.35 7.27
C ILE A 113 -0.08 -17.19 8.14
N TRP A 114 1.06 -17.61 7.60
CA TRP A 114 2.04 -18.40 8.31
C TRP A 114 2.59 -17.67 9.54
N GLU A 115 2.95 -16.39 9.43
CA GLU A 115 3.38 -15.55 10.55
C GLU A 115 2.34 -15.51 11.68
N ARG A 116 1.06 -15.31 11.34
CA ARG A 116 -0.04 -15.27 12.34
C ARG A 116 -0.23 -16.60 13.06
N ILE A 117 0.03 -17.73 12.39
CA ILE A 117 -0.08 -19.06 12.98
C ILE A 117 1.16 -19.40 13.81
N ALA A 118 2.36 -19.08 13.30
CA ALA A 118 3.64 -19.43 13.92
C ALA A 118 4.02 -18.54 15.12
N HIS A 119 3.57 -17.28 15.16
CA HIS A 119 3.91 -16.32 16.22
C HIS A 119 2.80 -16.10 17.26
N HIS A 120 1.80 -16.98 17.34
CA HIS A 120 0.68 -16.82 18.28
C HIS A 120 1.10 -16.79 19.77
N ASP A 121 2.27 -17.34 20.11
CA ASP A 121 2.82 -17.39 21.49
C ASP A 121 3.97 -16.39 21.75
N ALA A 122 4.36 -15.56 20.78
CA ALA A 122 5.52 -14.67 20.88
C ALA A 122 5.13 -13.19 20.91
N HIS A 123 4.80 -12.67 22.09
CA HIS A 123 4.90 -11.24 22.40
C HIS A 123 6.37 -10.79 22.48
N ALA A 124 7.09 -10.91 21.36
CA ALA A 124 8.35 -10.21 21.16
C ALA A 124 8.04 -8.77 20.70
N ASP A 125 8.81 -7.79 21.20
CA ASP A 125 8.84 -6.44 20.65
C ASP A 125 9.35 -6.48 19.20
N ALA A 126 8.43 -6.72 18.26
CA ALA A 126 8.71 -6.58 16.85
C ALA A 126 9.00 -5.10 16.57
N GLU A 127 10.27 -4.82 16.25
CA GLU A 127 10.76 -3.50 15.89
C GLU A 127 9.84 -2.90 14.81
N ARG A 128 9.13 -1.81 15.15
CA ARG A 128 8.09 -1.25 14.28
C ARG A 128 8.71 -0.92 12.92
N PRO A 129 8.21 -1.48 11.80
CA PRO A 129 8.81 -1.25 10.49
C PRO A 129 8.90 0.23 10.16
N ASP A 130 10.04 0.67 9.61
CA ASP A 130 10.22 2.07 9.16
C ASP A 130 9.08 2.46 8.20
N GLU A 131 8.60 3.70 8.31
CA GLU A 131 7.50 4.19 7.49
C GLU A 131 7.81 4.10 5.98
N LYS A 132 9.09 4.22 5.60
CA LYS A 132 9.50 4.06 4.19
C LYS A 132 9.34 2.62 3.73
N THR A 133 9.63 1.65 4.59
CA THR A 133 9.44 0.22 4.30
C THR A 133 7.95 -0.11 4.17
N LEU A 134 7.10 0.41 5.06
CA LEU A 134 5.64 0.26 4.97
C LEU A 134 5.08 0.88 3.67
N VAL A 135 5.47 2.12 3.36
CA VAL A 135 5.04 2.82 2.14
C VAL A 135 5.55 2.10 0.88
N SER A 136 6.81 1.64 0.87
CA SER A 136 7.41 0.93 -0.26
C SER A 136 6.76 -0.45 -0.50
N GLY A 137 6.47 -1.18 0.59
CA GLY A 137 5.73 -2.44 0.54
C GLY A 137 4.33 -2.25 -0.03
N ALA A 138 3.56 -1.31 0.52
CA ALA A 138 2.22 -0.99 0.02
C ALA A 138 2.23 -0.60 -1.47
N ILE A 139 3.19 0.23 -1.91
CA ILE A 139 3.35 0.63 -3.32
C ILE A 139 3.73 -0.57 -4.22
N ARG A 140 4.42 -1.59 -3.71
CA ARG A 140 4.72 -2.81 -4.48
C ARG A 140 3.48 -3.70 -4.63
N THR A 141 2.71 -3.89 -3.57
CA THR A 141 1.47 -4.68 -3.62
C THR A 141 0.43 -3.98 -4.52
N ASP A 142 0.27 -2.66 -4.37
CA ASP A 142 -0.54 -1.81 -5.28
C ASP A 142 -0.07 -1.89 -6.73
N LEU A 143 1.24 -1.93 -7.02
CA LEU A 143 1.75 -2.05 -8.39
C LEU A 143 1.20 -3.30 -9.09
N ILE A 144 1.06 -4.42 -8.37
CA ILE A 144 0.58 -5.69 -8.93
C ILE A 144 -0.94 -5.65 -9.12
N LEU A 145 -1.70 -5.28 -8.08
CA LEU A 145 -3.16 -5.13 -8.14
C LEU A 145 -3.57 -4.10 -9.22
N SER A 146 -2.82 -3.01 -9.32
CA SER A 146 -3.01 -2.00 -10.35
C SER A 146 -2.63 -2.47 -11.76
N ALA A 147 -1.66 -3.38 -11.90
CA ALA A 147 -1.31 -3.93 -13.20
C ALA A 147 -2.46 -4.78 -13.76
N GLU A 148 -3.07 -5.62 -12.93
CA GLU A 148 -4.27 -6.39 -13.28
C GLU A 148 -5.45 -5.48 -13.66
N ILE A 149 -5.82 -4.53 -12.79
CA ILE A 149 -6.87 -3.52 -13.06
C ILE A 149 -6.65 -2.81 -14.41
N MET A 150 -5.40 -2.45 -14.70
CA MET A 150 -5.03 -1.77 -15.95
C MET A 150 -5.03 -2.70 -17.17
N VAL A 151 -4.73 -3.99 -17.03
CA VAL A 151 -4.82 -4.97 -18.12
C VAL A 151 -6.27 -5.38 -18.39
N ILE A 152 -7.11 -5.58 -17.37
CA ILE A 152 -8.56 -5.75 -17.53
C ILE A 152 -9.14 -4.56 -18.30
N SER A 153 -8.74 -3.34 -17.92
CA SER A 153 -9.15 -2.12 -18.61
C SER A 153 -8.62 -2.05 -20.05
N LEU A 154 -7.36 -2.45 -20.29
CA LEU A 154 -6.76 -2.51 -21.62
C LEU A 154 -7.50 -3.46 -22.56
N ASN A 155 -7.88 -4.64 -22.07
CA ASN A 155 -8.58 -5.66 -22.85
C ASN A 155 -9.99 -5.17 -23.28
N GLU A 156 -10.69 -4.42 -22.40
CA GLU A 156 -12.01 -3.84 -22.72
C GLU A 156 -11.95 -2.71 -23.78
N VAL A 157 -10.77 -2.12 -23.99
CA VAL A 157 -10.53 -1.10 -25.02
C VAL A 157 -9.38 -1.47 -25.97
N ALA A 158 -9.17 -2.76 -26.21
CA ALA A 158 -8.08 -3.23 -27.08
C ALA A 158 -8.24 -2.72 -28.53
N ASP A 159 -9.50 -2.71 -29.02
CA ASP A 159 -9.89 -2.27 -30.37
C ASP A 159 -9.83 -0.74 -30.58
N GLU A 160 -9.67 0.04 -29.51
CA GLU A 160 -9.59 1.50 -29.61
C GLU A 160 -8.30 1.99 -30.27
N SER A 161 -8.37 3.17 -30.89
CA SER A 161 -7.18 3.81 -31.47
C SER A 161 -6.10 4.02 -30.39
N PHE A 162 -4.82 3.93 -30.76
CA PHE A 162 -3.72 4.05 -29.78
C PHE A 162 -3.84 5.27 -28.85
N TRP A 163 -4.26 6.41 -29.40
CA TRP A 163 -4.46 7.65 -28.62
C TRP A 163 -5.74 7.62 -27.78
N SER A 164 -6.86 7.12 -28.32
CA SER A 164 -8.09 6.88 -27.55
C SER A 164 -7.81 5.97 -26.35
N ARG A 165 -7.22 4.80 -26.62
CA ARG A 165 -6.85 3.77 -25.63
C ARG A 165 -5.92 4.32 -24.55
N THR A 166 -4.90 5.09 -24.94
CA THR A 166 -4.00 5.77 -23.99
C THR A 166 -4.74 6.76 -23.10
N ALA A 167 -5.64 7.57 -23.66
CA ALA A 167 -6.43 8.54 -22.90
C ALA A 167 -7.42 7.86 -21.95
N ILE A 168 -8.11 6.81 -22.42
CA ILE A 168 -9.03 5.99 -21.62
C ILE A 168 -8.30 5.36 -20.43
N LEU A 169 -7.17 4.70 -20.67
CA LEU A 169 -6.38 4.08 -19.60
C LEU A 169 -5.80 5.12 -18.62
N ALA A 170 -5.44 6.32 -19.08
CA ALA A 170 -5.05 7.41 -18.20
C ALA A 170 -6.22 7.88 -17.31
N VAL A 171 -7.44 8.00 -17.86
CA VAL A 171 -8.64 8.33 -17.09
C VAL A 171 -8.94 7.24 -16.06
N VAL A 172 -8.91 5.96 -16.44
CA VAL A 172 -9.13 4.84 -15.51
C VAL A 172 -8.06 4.80 -14.42
N ALA A 173 -6.78 5.01 -14.75
CA ALA A 173 -5.70 5.06 -13.76
C ALA A 173 -5.93 6.14 -12.70
N VAL A 174 -6.37 7.34 -13.10
CA VAL A 174 -6.72 8.43 -12.16
C VAL A 174 -7.97 8.07 -11.37
N ALA A 175 -9.05 7.66 -12.05
CA ALA A 175 -10.34 7.37 -11.43
C ALA A 175 -10.24 6.27 -10.37
N MET A 176 -9.57 5.16 -10.68
CA MET A 176 -9.38 4.05 -9.73
C MET A 176 -8.48 4.45 -8.57
N THR A 177 -7.43 5.26 -8.79
CA THR A 177 -6.60 5.77 -7.70
C THR A 177 -7.40 6.70 -6.78
N VAL A 178 -8.25 7.57 -7.32
CA VAL A 178 -9.14 8.42 -6.52
C VAL A 178 -10.21 7.60 -5.78
N LEU A 179 -10.77 6.57 -6.41
CA LEU A 179 -11.77 5.68 -5.83
C LEU A 179 -11.19 4.90 -4.63
N VAL A 180 -10.12 4.14 -4.85
CA VAL A 180 -9.50 3.27 -3.82
C VAL A 180 -8.93 4.11 -2.68
N TYR A 181 -8.02 5.03 -2.98
CA TYR A 181 -7.36 5.81 -1.93
C TYR A 181 -8.28 6.86 -1.31
N GLY A 182 -9.36 7.26 -2.00
CA GLY A 182 -10.45 8.03 -1.42
C GLY A 182 -11.27 7.22 -0.42
N ALA A 183 -11.65 5.99 -0.75
CA ALA A 183 -12.36 5.09 0.18
C ALA A 183 -11.50 4.72 1.39
N VAL A 184 -10.24 4.33 1.17
CA VAL A 184 -9.26 4.05 2.24
C VAL A 184 -9.01 5.28 3.11
N GLY A 185 -8.84 6.45 2.48
CA GLY A 185 -8.69 7.72 3.18
C GLY A 185 -9.91 8.09 4.01
N LEU A 186 -11.12 7.80 3.53
CA LEU A 186 -12.37 8.00 4.28
C LEU A 186 -12.45 7.07 5.49
N ILE A 187 -12.14 5.77 5.33
CA ILE A 187 -12.11 4.77 6.41
C ILE A 187 -11.16 5.24 7.52
N VAL A 188 -9.93 5.60 7.16
CA VAL A 188 -8.93 6.14 8.10
C VAL A 188 -9.44 7.42 8.78
N LYS A 189 -10.08 8.32 8.01
CA LYS A 189 -10.59 9.58 8.55
C LYS A 189 -11.73 9.43 9.56
N MET A 190 -12.40 8.27 9.61
CA MET A 190 -13.44 8.01 10.60
C MET A 190 -12.91 8.04 12.04
N ASP A 191 -11.63 7.72 12.29
CA ASP A 191 -11.06 7.78 13.65
C ASP A 191 -10.88 9.23 14.14
N ASP A 192 -10.24 10.08 13.33
CA ASP A 192 -10.14 11.54 13.55
C ASP A 192 -11.51 12.19 13.80
N VAL A 193 -12.52 11.79 13.01
CA VAL A 193 -13.90 12.27 13.15
C VAL A 193 -14.53 11.73 14.43
N GLY A 194 -14.27 10.48 14.79
CA GLY A 194 -14.73 9.84 16.03
C GLY A 194 -14.22 10.57 17.28
N LEU A 195 -12.92 10.87 17.34
CA LEU A 195 -12.30 11.66 18.40
C LEU A 195 -12.93 13.05 18.51
N ARG A 196 -13.02 13.78 17.39
CA ARG A 196 -13.66 15.12 17.32
C ARG A 196 -15.14 15.12 17.71
N LEU A 197 -15.86 14.01 17.51
CA LEU A 197 -17.24 13.86 17.99
C LEU A 197 -17.30 13.48 19.47
N ALA A 198 -16.35 12.68 19.97
CA ALA A 198 -16.25 12.27 21.37
C ALA A 198 -16.05 13.47 22.32
N GLU A 199 -15.37 14.50 21.86
CA GLU A 199 -15.10 15.76 22.58
C GLU A 199 -16.24 16.79 22.52
N ARG A 200 -17.24 16.61 21.64
CA ARG A 200 -18.32 17.60 21.46
C ARG A 200 -19.32 17.60 22.63
N PRO A 201 -19.89 18.77 22.97
CA PRO A 201 -20.98 18.85 23.93
C PRO A 201 -22.22 18.10 23.43
N GLY A 202 -22.76 17.22 24.27
CA GLY A 202 -23.98 16.44 23.99
C GLY A 202 -23.78 14.93 24.16
N LYS A 203 -24.52 14.32 25.09
CA LYS A 203 -24.34 12.90 25.48
C LYS A 203 -24.43 11.92 24.30
N ALA A 204 -25.33 12.17 23.35
CA ALA A 204 -25.52 11.33 22.17
C ALA A 204 -24.36 11.45 21.16
N VAL A 205 -23.94 12.67 20.81
CA VAL A 205 -22.84 12.93 19.86
C VAL A 205 -21.52 12.40 20.40
N ALA A 206 -21.23 12.68 21.68
CA ALA A 206 -20.05 12.16 22.36
C ALA A 206 -20.08 10.64 22.52
N GLY A 207 -21.26 10.05 22.71
CA GLY A 207 -21.47 8.60 22.75
C GLY A 207 -21.17 7.93 21.40
N PHE A 208 -21.67 8.51 20.31
CA PHE A 208 -21.39 8.04 18.94
C PHE A 208 -19.90 8.15 18.59
N GLY A 209 -19.26 9.27 18.90
CA GLY A 209 -17.82 9.46 18.67
C GLY A 209 -16.96 8.41 19.39
N ARG A 210 -17.22 8.16 20.68
CA ARG A 210 -16.57 7.07 21.43
C ARG A 210 -16.87 5.68 20.85
N GLY A 211 -18.07 5.47 20.32
CA GLY A 211 -18.44 4.24 19.62
C GLY A 211 -17.57 4.01 18.37
N LEU A 212 -17.35 5.06 17.59
CA LEU A 212 -16.55 5.03 16.35
C LEU A 212 -15.08 4.68 16.65
N VAL A 213 -14.46 5.38 17.60
CA VAL A 213 -13.06 5.11 18.03
C VAL A 213 -12.94 3.69 18.62
N LYS A 214 -13.92 3.22 19.39
CA LYS A 214 -13.93 1.84 19.94
C LYS A 214 -14.15 0.76 18.86
N ALA A 215 -14.72 1.12 17.71
CA ALA A 215 -14.88 0.23 16.56
C ALA A 215 -13.61 0.18 15.69
N MET A 216 -12.84 1.27 15.58
CA MET A 216 -11.70 1.38 14.67
C MET A 216 -10.68 0.22 14.76
N PRO A 217 -10.25 -0.26 15.96
CA PRO A 217 -9.35 -1.42 16.05
C PRO A 217 -9.94 -2.71 15.47
N ARG A 218 -11.26 -2.90 15.56
CA ARG A 218 -11.95 -4.05 14.94
C ARG A 218 -12.01 -3.90 13.43
N VAL A 219 -12.36 -2.71 12.93
CA VAL A 219 -12.39 -2.40 11.49
C VAL A 219 -11.01 -2.67 10.86
N LEU A 220 -9.93 -2.13 11.43
CA LEU A 220 -8.57 -2.39 10.96
C LEU A 220 -8.14 -3.86 11.08
N THR A 221 -8.65 -4.60 12.08
CA THR A 221 -8.39 -6.05 12.20
C THR A 221 -9.10 -6.83 11.12
N VAL A 222 -10.39 -6.54 10.87
CA VAL A 222 -11.17 -7.17 9.79
C VAL A 222 -10.55 -6.85 8.43
N LEU A 223 -10.24 -5.59 8.14
CA LEU A 223 -9.57 -5.20 6.89
C LEU A 223 -8.21 -5.87 6.73
N SER A 224 -7.45 -6.05 7.80
CA SER A 224 -6.18 -6.78 7.77
C SER A 224 -6.34 -8.29 7.50
N VAL A 225 -7.50 -8.89 7.82
CA VAL A 225 -7.83 -10.29 7.46
C VAL A 225 -8.37 -10.36 6.03
N VAL A 226 -9.33 -9.51 5.68
CA VAL A 226 -9.93 -9.43 4.34
C VAL A 226 -8.86 -9.12 3.30
N GLY A 227 -7.96 -8.16 3.55
CA GLY A 227 -6.82 -7.88 2.68
C GLY A 227 -5.88 -9.08 2.49
N THR A 228 -5.69 -9.94 3.51
CA THR A 228 -4.92 -11.19 3.34
C THR A 228 -5.66 -12.20 2.46
N ALA A 229 -6.98 -12.36 2.65
CA ALA A 229 -7.80 -13.21 1.81
C ALA A 229 -7.87 -12.70 0.35
N ALA A 230 -7.97 -11.39 0.17
CA ALA A 230 -7.96 -10.70 -1.11
C ALA A 230 -6.65 -10.92 -1.89
N MET A 231 -5.48 -10.77 -1.26
CA MET A 231 -4.20 -11.07 -1.91
C MET A 231 -4.12 -12.53 -2.40
N LEU A 232 -4.68 -13.49 -1.65
CA LEU A 232 -4.74 -14.90 -2.06
C LEU A 232 -5.78 -15.15 -3.17
N TRP A 233 -6.96 -14.53 -3.06
CA TRP A 233 -8.01 -14.62 -4.07
C TRP A 233 -7.53 -14.05 -5.40
N VAL A 234 -7.11 -12.79 -5.43
CA VAL A 234 -6.62 -12.11 -6.63
C VAL A 234 -5.44 -12.85 -7.23
N GLY A 235 -4.42 -13.17 -6.43
CA GLY A 235 -3.25 -13.90 -6.92
C GLY A 235 -3.61 -15.27 -7.50
N GLY A 236 -4.53 -16.00 -6.86
CA GLY A 236 -5.02 -17.29 -7.35
C GLY A 236 -5.93 -17.18 -8.59
N HIS A 237 -6.73 -16.11 -8.70
CA HIS A 237 -7.57 -15.83 -9.86
C HIS A 237 -6.72 -15.53 -11.10
N ILE A 238 -5.72 -14.63 -10.97
CA ILE A 238 -4.74 -14.36 -12.03
C ILE A 238 -4.04 -15.65 -12.48
N LEU A 239 -3.69 -16.53 -11.54
CA LEU A 239 -3.06 -17.81 -11.86
C LEU A 239 -4.01 -18.80 -12.54
N LEU A 240 -5.30 -18.81 -12.22
CA LEU A 240 -6.30 -19.65 -12.87
C LEU A 240 -6.60 -19.18 -14.29
N VAL A 241 -6.90 -17.89 -14.49
CA VAL A 241 -7.16 -17.29 -15.81
C VAL A 241 -5.91 -17.40 -16.68
N GLY A 242 -4.72 -17.08 -16.14
CA GLY A 242 -3.49 -17.20 -16.89
C GLY A 242 -3.08 -18.65 -17.20
N ALA A 243 -3.46 -19.62 -16.36
CA ALA A 243 -3.28 -21.04 -16.69
C ALA A 243 -4.19 -21.46 -17.86
N ASP A 244 -5.45 -20.99 -17.89
CA ASP A 244 -6.38 -21.23 -18.99
C ASP A 244 -5.87 -20.67 -20.32
N GLU A 245 -5.47 -19.39 -20.34
CA GLU A 245 -4.91 -18.73 -21.52
C GLU A 245 -3.62 -19.38 -22.05
N LEU A 246 -2.81 -19.99 -21.16
CA LEU A 246 -1.61 -20.74 -21.52
C LEU A 246 -1.88 -22.23 -21.89
N GLY A 247 -3.15 -22.64 -21.95
CA GLY A 247 -3.57 -23.98 -22.40
C GLY A 247 -3.70 -25.05 -21.30
N LEU A 248 -3.64 -24.67 -20.02
CA LEU A 248 -3.85 -25.56 -18.87
C LEU A 248 -5.32 -25.54 -18.39
N HIS A 249 -6.25 -25.64 -19.35
CA HIS A 249 -7.70 -25.55 -19.16
C HIS A 249 -8.24 -26.41 -18.01
N ALA A 250 -7.70 -27.61 -17.78
CA ALA A 250 -8.22 -28.56 -16.79
C ALA A 250 -8.35 -28.00 -15.36
N LEU A 251 -7.49 -27.05 -14.95
CA LEU A 251 -7.60 -26.41 -13.63
C LEU A 251 -8.73 -25.37 -13.58
N TYR A 252 -8.89 -24.61 -14.66
CA TYR A 252 -9.95 -23.62 -14.84
C TYR A 252 -11.31 -24.29 -15.02
N GLU A 253 -11.41 -25.30 -15.89
CA GLU A 253 -12.60 -26.11 -16.12
C GLU A 253 -13.16 -26.71 -14.84
N VAL A 254 -12.33 -27.24 -13.94
CA VAL A 254 -12.82 -27.78 -12.65
C VAL A 254 -13.48 -26.70 -11.79
N VAL A 255 -12.89 -25.50 -11.73
CA VAL A 255 -13.48 -24.36 -11.00
C VAL A 255 -14.75 -23.87 -11.69
N HIS A 256 -14.75 -23.81 -13.02
CA HIS A 256 -15.88 -23.33 -13.80
C HIS A 256 -17.10 -24.26 -13.72
N HIS A 257 -16.91 -25.58 -13.84
CA HIS A 257 -18.00 -26.54 -13.61
C HIS A 257 -18.55 -26.49 -12.17
N MET A 258 -17.72 -26.18 -11.17
CA MET A 258 -18.20 -25.95 -9.81
C MET A 258 -18.99 -24.65 -9.67
N GLU A 259 -18.59 -23.58 -10.36
CA GLU A 259 -19.32 -22.31 -10.46
C GLU A 259 -20.68 -22.51 -11.14
N GLU A 260 -20.74 -23.14 -12.32
CA GLU A 260 -21.97 -23.44 -13.06
C GLU A 260 -22.92 -24.33 -12.23
N ALA A 261 -22.42 -25.42 -11.63
CA ALA A 261 -23.24 -26.30 -10.81
C ALA A 261 -23.82 -25.58 -9.58
N ALA A 262 -23.09 -24.64 -8.98
CA ALA A 262 -23.56 -23.86 -7.84
C ALA A 262 -24.52 -22.72 -8.25
N HIS A 263 -24.31 -22.13 -9.43
CA HIS A 263 -25.22 -21.19 -10.06
C HIS A 263 -26.59 -21.84 -10.30
N ASP A 264 -26.60 -22.96 -11.03
CA ASP A 264 -27.83 -23.64 -11.46
C ASP A 264 -28.59 -24.29 -10.30
N ALA A 265 -27.88 -24.78 -9.27
CA ALA A 265 -28.50 -25.33 -8.07
C ALA A 265 -29.22 -24.28 -7.20
N THR A 266 -28.94 -22.98 -7.37
CA THR A 266 -29.44 -21.92 -6.48
C THR A 266 -30.32 -20.87 -7.16
N GLY A 267 -30.51 -20.96 -8.48
CA GLY A 267 -31.55 -20.24 -9.22
C GLY A 267 -31.42 -18.72 -9.14
N ALA A 268 -32.37 -18.05 -8.47
CA ALA A 268 -32.43 -16.58 -8.42
C ALA A 268 -31.22 -15.89 -7.75
N VAL A 269 -30.41 -16.63 -6.97
CA VAL A 269 -29.14 -16.14 -6.39
C VAL A 269 -27.91 -16.76 -7.06
N GLY A 270 -28.10 -17.51 -8.16
CA GLY A 270 -27.06 -18.28 -8.84
C GLY A 270 -25.79 -17.49 -9.14
N GLY A 271 -25.92 -16.28 -9.71
CA GLY A 271 -24.76 -15.44 -10.02
C GLY A 271 -23.91 -15.05 -8.81
N VAL A 272 -24.51 -14.87 -7.63
CA VAL A 272 -23.78 -14.55 -6.40
C VAL A 272 -23.10 -15.81 -5.84
N VAL A 273 -23.78 -16.96 -5.90
CA VAL A 273 -23.25 -18.23 -5.39
C VAL A 273 -22.13 -18.76 -6.28
N GLY A 274 -22.27 -18.70 -7.61
CA GLY A 274 -21.22 -19.04 -8.57
C GLY A 274 -19.98 -18.17 -8.38
N TRP A 275 -20.15 -16.84 -8.29
CA TRP A 275 -19.06 -15.92 -7.97
C TRP A 275 -18.37 -16.24 -6.64
N LEU A 276 -19.12 -16.58 -5.59
CA LEU A 276 -18.55 -17.00 -4.30
C LEU A 276 -17.74 -18.30 -4.41
N VAL A 277 -18.20 -19.28 -5.21
CA VAL A 277 -17.49 -20.54 -5.44
C VAL A 277 -16.20 -20.32 -6.20
N ASN A 278 -16.23 -19.56 -7.29
CA ASN A 278 -15.04 -19.18 -8.07
C ASN A 278 -14.04 -18.39 -7.19
N THR A 279 -14.54 -17.43 -6.41
CA THR A 279 -13.75 -16.64 -5.44
C THR A 279 -13.04 -17.54 -4.41
N LEU A 280 -13.78 -18.47 -3.79
CA LEU A 280 -13.22 -19.37 -2.79
C LEU A 280 -12.22 -20.36 -3.41
N ALA A 281 -12.52 -20.92 -4.58
CA ALA A 281 -11.61 -21.82 -5.30
C ALA A 281 -10.32 -21.11 -5.70
N SER A 282 -10.42 -19.89 -6.25
CA SER A 282 -9.29 -19.02 -6.55
C SER A 282 -8.44 -18.74 -5.31
N ALA A 283 -9.05 -18.39 -4.17
CA ALA A 283 -8.32 -18.17 -2.92
C ALA A 283 -7.63 -19.43 -2.39
N ILE A 284 -8.22 -20.62 -2.58
CA ILE A 284 -7.61 -21.91 -2.22
C ILE A 284 -6.41 -22.21 -3.13
N VAL A 285 -6.54 -22.03 -4.45
CA VAL A 285 -5.42 -22.19 -5.40
C VAL A 285 -4.28 -21.22 -5.05
N GLY A 286 -4.60 -19.96 -4.78
CA GLY A 286 -3.63 -18.96 -4.36
C GLY A 286 -2.93 -19.33 -3.04
N LEU A 287 -3.66 -19.86 -2.06
CA LEU A 287 -3.08 -20.35 -0.80
C LEU A 287 -2.15 -21.55 -1.03
N ILE A 288 -2.53 -22.51 -1.88
CA ILE A 288 -1.71 -23.68 -2.21
C ILE A 288 -0.40 -23.24 -2.89
N VAL A 289 -0.49 -22.40 -3.94
CA VAL A 289 0.69 -21.91 -4.65
C VAL A 289 1.57 -21.07 -3.72
N GLY A 290 0.98 -20.16 -2.94
CA GLY A 290 1.70 -19.36 -1.96
C GLY A 290 2.44 -20.21 -0.92
N ALA A 291 1.77 -21.21 -0.34
CA ALA A 291 2.37 -22.12 0.63
C ALA A 291 3.51 -22.95 0.02
N VAL A 292 3.39 -23.38 -1.24
CA VAL A 292 4.48 -24.06 -1.97
C VAL A 292 5.68 -23.13 -2.16
N ILE A 293 5.47 -21.86 -2.54
CA ILE A 293 6.56 -20.88 -2.68
C ILE A 293 7.22 -20.62 -1.32
N VAL A 294 6.45 -20.40 -0.25
CA VAL A 294 6.99 -20.24 1.12
C VAL A 294 7.79 -21.47 1.57
N ALA A 295 7.32 -22.69 1.27
CA ALA A 295 8.05 -23.92 1.57
C ALA A 295 9.37 -24.03 0.79
N VAL A 296 9.37 -23.71 -0.50
CA VAL A 296 10.59 -23.71 -1.34
C VAL A 296 11.59 -22.64 -0.86
N MET A 297 11.11 -21.42 -0.58
CA MET A 297 11.94 -20.32 -0.09
C MET A 297 12.54 -20.65 1.28
N SER A 298 11.74 -21.12 2.23
CA SER A 298 12.24 -21.52 3.55
C SER A 298 13.28 -22.65 3.46
N VAL A 299 13.03 -23.71 2.68
CA VAL A 299 14.00 -24.81 2.51
C VAL A 299 15.30 -24.36 1.85
N THR A 300 15.24 -23.50 0.81
CA THR A 300 16.43 -23.04 0.08
C THR A 300 17.29 -22.06 0.89
N PHE A 301 16.68 -21.03 1.49
CA PHE A 301 17.40 -20.02 2.26
C PHE A 301 17.97 -20.56 3.58
N HIS A 302 17.30 -21.52 4.24
CA HIS A 302 17.89 -22.21 5.38
C HIS A 302 19.09 -23.11 4.98
N ARG A 303 19.10 -23.64 3.75
CA ARG A 303 20.24 -24.42 3.23
C ARG A 303 21.45 -23.54 2.96
N ALA A 304 21.26 -22.36 2.34
CA ALA A 304 22.31 -21.36 2.14
C ALA A 304 22.94 -20.92 3.47
N LYS A 305 22.12 -20.50 4.44
CA LYS A 305 22.57 -20.05 5.77
C LYS A 305 23.29 -21.14 6.58
N LYS A 306 23.02 -22.42 6.28
CA LYS A 306 23.73 -23.58 6.85
C LYS A 306 25.06 -23.86 6.14
N HIS A 307 25.17 -23.54 4.85
CA HIS A 307 26.42 -23.65 4.08
C HIS A 307 27.45 -22.59 4.53
N ASP A 308 27.03 -21.34 4.72
CA ASP A 308 27.90 -20.28 5.24
C ASP A 308 28.43 -20.59 6.66
N LYS A 309 27.58 -21.19 7.51
CA LYS A 309 28.02 -21.66 8.84
C LYS A 309 28.95 -22.88 8.78
N ALA A 310 28.78 -23.77 7.80
CA ALA A 310 29.67 -24.92 7.62
C ALA A 310 31.07 -24.48 7.15
N GLY A 311 31.15 -23.55 6.18
CA GLY A 311 32.41 -22.99 5.69
C GLY A 311 33.23 -22.23 6.74
N HIS A 312 32.60 -21.74 7.81
CA HIS A 312 33.29 -21.17 8.97
C HIS A 312 33.61 -22.18 10.09
N ALA A 313 33.03 -23.39 10.08
CA ALA A 313 33.25 -24.41 11.10
C ALA A 313 34.40 -25.37 10.78
N GLU A 314 34.74 -25.56 9.50
CA GLU A 314 35.86 -26.45 9.09
C GLU A 314 37.26 -25.80 9.25
N GLY A 315 37.33 -24.51 9.62
CA GLY A 315 38.59 -23.77 9.76
C GLY A 315 39.34 -23.94 11.09
N SER A 316 38.79 -24.67 12.07
CA SER A 316 39.33 -24.74 13.44
C SER A 316 39.58 -26.18 13.93
N GLY A 317 40.63 -26.81 13.41
CA GLY A 317 41.26 -28.00 14.02
C GLY A 317 42.32 -27.62 15.08
N PRO A 318 42.61 -28.49 16.08
CA PRO A 318 43.49 -28.15 17.20
C PRO A 318 44.97 -28.11 16.82
N ALA A 319 45.72 -27.21 17.45
CA ALA A 319 47.11 -26.89 17.12
C ALA A 319 48.15 -27.95 17.55
N ALA A 320 49.24 -28.07 16.78
CA ALA A 320 50.46 -28.76 17.18
C ALA A 320 51.74 -28.07 16.63
N ALA A 321 52.62 -27.67 17.57
CA ALA A 321 54.07 -27.43 17.44
C ALA A 321 54.63 -26.43 16.39
N THR A 322 55.07 -25.25 16.86
CA THR A 322 56.22 -24.47 16.35
C THR A 322 57.56 -25.20 16.65
N PRO A 323 58.72 -24.92 16.00
CA PRO A 323 59.34 -23.59 15.76
C PRO A 323 59.82 -23.40 14.28
N ALA A 324 60.51 -22.34 13.81
CA ALA A 324 61.36 -21.34 14.46
C ALA A 324 61.61 -20.04 13.63
N ALA A 325 62.10 -19.01 14.32
CA ALA A 325 63.11 -18.00 13.90
C ALA A 325 62.78 -16.77 13.01
N ALA A 326 63.44 -15.66 13.41
CA ALA A 326 63.86 -14.47 12.65
C ALA A 326 62.91 -13.25 12.48
N THR A 327 63.07 -12.28 13.39
CA THR A 327 62.72 -10.85 13.24
C THR A 327 63.87 -10.10 12.52
N PRO A 328 63.59 -9.03 11.75
CA PRO A 328 63.75 -7.63 12.24
C PRO A 328 62.47 -6.79 11.97
N ALA A 329 62.01 -5.88 12.84
CA ALA A 329 62.59 -4.60 13.30
C ALA A 329 62.81 -3.60 12.15
N ALA A 330 62.42 -2.32 12.21
CA ALA A 330 61.54 -1.54 13.10
C ALA A 330 61.33 -0.13 12.48
N ALA A 331 60.21 0.57 12.73
CA ALA A 331 60.12 2.06 12.74
C ALA A 331 58.70 2.60 13.02
N THR A 332 58.59 3.43 14.06
CA THR A 332 57.55 4.48 14.22
C THR A 332 58.28 5.72 14.76
N PRO A 333 58.06 6.95 14.23
CA PRO A 333 57.18 7.96 14.87
C PRO A 333 56.40 8.84 13.84
N ALA A 334 55.48 9.76 14.17
CA ALA A 334 54.58 9.97 15.32
C ALA A 334 53.54 11.09 14.97
N ALA A 335 52.51 11.23 15.82
CA ALA A 335 51.70 12.43 16.15
C ALA A 335 51.31 13.49 15.07
N ALA A 336 50.00 13.75 14.92
CA ALA A 336 49.32 14.96 15.44
C ALA A 336 47.82 15.03 15.05
N THR A 337 46.98 15.59 15.94
CA THR A 337 45.51 15.77 15.79
C THR A 337 45.12 17.14 15.16
N PRO A 338 43.83 17.45 14.89
CA PRO A 338 43.46 18.26 13.72
C PRO A 338 43.06 19.71 14.03
N ALA A 339 42.90 20.54 12.99
CA ALA A 339 42.27 21.85 13.06
C ALA A 339 41.48 22.19 11.78
N ALA A 340 40.35 22.89 11.94
CA ALA A 340 39.53 23.41 10.85
C ALA A 340 40.09 24.75 10.31
N ALA A 341 39.72 25.12 9.09
CA ALA A 341 40.06 26.42 8.50
C ALA A 341 38.85 27.09 7.81
N THR A 342 38.58 28.33 8.21
CA THR A 342 37.63 29.27 7.60
C THR A 342 38.33 30.07 6.48
N PRO A 343 37.66 30.47 5.39
CA PRO A 343 38.23 31.43 4.43
C PRO A 343 38.07 32.89 4.89
N ALA A 344 39.03 33.74 4.54
CA ALA A 344 39.09 35.16 4.92
C ALA A 344 38.55 36.12 3.81
N ALA A 345 38.40 37.40 4.16
CA ALA A 345 37.52 38.37 3.48
C ALA A 345 38.22 39.51 2.71
N THR A 346 37.43 40.28 1.95
CA THR A 346 37.63 41.68 1.50
C THR A 346 36.32 42.15 0.82
N GLY A 347 35.79 43.38 0.94
CA GLY A 347 36.07 44.55 1.79
C GLY A 347 35.14 45.74 1.41
N ALA A 348 35.03 46.78 2.26
CA ALA A 348 34.32 48.08 2.04
C ALA A 348 32.76 48.05 1.92
N ALA A 349 31.97 49.05 2.36
CA ALA A 349 32.22 50.25 3.19
C ALA A 349 30.90 50.79 3.84
N ALA A 350 31.04 51.65 4.87
CA ALA A 350 30.17 52.72 5.42
C ALA A 350 28.63 52.74 5.10
N THR A 351 27.71 53.04 6.04
CA THR A 351 27.60 54.28 6.86
C THR A 351 26.53 54.19 7.98
N GLY A 352 26.73 54.86 9.12
CA GLY A 352 25.66 55.64 9.79
C GLY A 352 24.80 54.96 10.89
N PRO A 353 24.60 55.60 12.08
CA PRO A 353 23.87 55.01 13.22
C PRO A 353 22.61 55.82 13.67
N VAL A 354 21.95 55.37 14.76
CA VAL A 354 21.18 56.11 15.82
C VAL A 354 20.22 55.09 16.49
N ALA A 355 20.49 54.59 17.71
CA ALA A 355 20.01 55.04 19.05
C ALA A 355 18.48 54.85 19.30
N GLY A 356 17.97 54.44 20.47
CA GLY A 356 18.55 54.05 21.78
C GLY A 356 17.70 52.93 22.46
N ARG A 357 18.10 52.32 23.59
CA ARG A 357 17.71 52.67 24.98
C ARG A 357 16.21 53.09 25.12
N THR A 358 15.36 52.67 26.08
CA THR A 358 15.40 51.96 27.39
C THR A 358 13.92 51.79 27.85
N ASP A 359 13.46 50.98 28.82
CA ASP A 359 14.09 50.09 29.82
C ASP A 359 13.07 49.00 30.32
N ALA A 360 13.42 48.22 31.36
CA ALA A 360 12.49 47.40 32.18
C ALA A 360 12.40 47.97 33.64
N PRO A 361 11.75 47.35 34.67
CA PRO A 361 10.76 46.26 34.74
C PRO A 361 9.55 46.54 35.70
N GLY A 362 8.68 45.55 35.96
CA GLY A 362 7.83 45.44 37.17
C GLY A 362 6.31 45.31 36.94
N ALA A 363 5.46 44.85 37.87
CA ALA A 363 5.66 44.06 39.11
C ALA A 363 4.29 43.58 39.67
N MET A 364 4.30 42.60 40.59
CA MET A 364 3.23 42.20 41.56
C MET A 364 1.89 41.60 41.04
N GLY A 365 1.31 40.64 41.80
CA GLY A 365 -0.06 40.16 41.53
C GLY A 365 -0.56 38.83 42.14
N ALA A 366 -0.11 38.39 43.33
CA ALA A 366 -0.69 37.27 44.08
C ALA A 366 -0.36 37.42 45.60
N PRO A 367 -1.05 36.74 46.55
CA PRO A 367 -2.12 35.74 46.41
C PRO A 367 -3.41 36.07 47.20
N GLY A 368 -4.40 35.18 47.18
CA GLY A 368 -5.57 35.20 48.07
C GLY A 368 -6.10 33.80 48.32
N ALA A 369 -6.06 33.34 49.57
CA ALA A 369 -6.60 32.07 50.03
C ALA A 369 -7.78 32.31 50.98
N VAL A 370 -8.80 31.45 50.93
CA VAL A 370 -9.81 31.28 52.00
C VAL A 370 -10.14 29.79 52.12
N GLU A 371 -10.20 29.31 53.36
CA GLU A 371 -10.44 27.92 53.75
C GLU A 371 -11.94 27.56 53.76
N GLY A 372 -12.25 26.25 53.78
CA GLY A 372 -13.62 25.77 53.98
C GLY A 372 -13.70 24.24 54.14
N HIS A 373 -13.99 23.78 55.36
CA HIS A 373 -14.21 22.39 55.80
C HIS A 373 -14.93 21.48 54.79
N ALA A 374 -14.48 20.25 54.52
CA ALA A 374 -14.36 19.07 55.41
C ALA A 374 -15.70 18.41 55.75
N GLU A 375 -15.95 17.22 55.18
CA GLU A 375 -16.50 16.05 55.87
C GLU A 375 -16.32 14.78 55.01
N ARG A 376 -15.81 13.70 55.63
CA ARG A 376 -16.06 12.31 55.22
C ARG A 376 -17.11 11.75 56.18
N PRO A 377 -17.85 10.71 55.77
CA PRO A 377 -17.91 9.54 56.65
C PRO A 377 -17.45 8.26 55.95
N GLU A 378 -16.80 7.39 56.72
CA GLU A 378 -16.70 5.96 56.43
C GLU A 378 -17.98 5.24 56.86
N THR A 379 -18.25 4.09 56.23
CA THR A 379 -18.88 2.83 56.72
C THR A 379 -19.65 2.20 55.54
N ASP A 380 -19.83 0.89 55.39
CA ASP A 380 -19.23 -0.40 55.82
C ASP A 380 -20.17 -1.48 55.22
N ALA A 381 -19.89 -2.77 55.37
CA ALA A 381 -20.63 -3.95 54.88
C ALA A 381 -20.57 -4.16 53.36
N ARG A 382 -19.91 -5.22 52.84
CA ARG A 382 -20.17 -6.68 53.01
C ARG A 382 -21.57 -7.10 52.52
N GLU A 383 -21.63 -7.88 51.45
CA GLU A 383 -21.79 -9.35 51.47
C GLU A 383 -21.85 -9.93 50.05
N GLN A 384 -21.14 -11.03 49.83
CA GLN A 384 -21.38 -12.01 48.76
C GLN A 384 -21.93 -13.27 49.41
N PRO A 385 -22.68 -14.08 48.68
CA PRO A 385 -22.15 -15.41 48.33
C PRO A 385 -21.95 -15.60 46.82
#